data_AF-S9TS16-F1
#
_entry.id   AF-S9TS16-F1
#
_cell.length_a   1.000
_cell.length_b   1.000
_cell.length_c   1.000
_cell.angle_alpha   90.00
_cell.angle_beta   90.00
_cell.angle_gamma   90.00
#
_symmetry.space_group_name_H-M   'P 1'
#
loop_
_entity.id
_entity.type
_entity.pdbx_description
1 polymer ?
#
loop_
_entity_poly.entity_id
_entity_poly.type
_entity_poly.pdbx_seq_one_letter_code
_entity_poly.pdbx_strand_id
1 'polypeptide(L)'
;MGIGGVSITDMDSIEMSNLSRQFLFRNHHIGRPKSTVAAEAARAINGSVQITSHEAKMAPETEGVFNEAFWLRHSVVLNALDNVQSRKYVDERCLFYKAPLFESGTLGTKCNMQPVIPYVTESYSSSQDPPEKSIPLCTLKNFPSAIEHTIQWARDQFHLLFHSTPGDANSYLKDPQAFAEALRRDPAASPAVLKNVNEALRQWPTSDRDCVRRARIMFHENFNESFKQLLHNLPLDKRNEDGQLFWSGAKRPPAPQEFDSHKERDAAFVYHTACLVAAVYGIPMTLTPAQAAEVAAKVEVPSFVARQVTFATSEADKKDPSVSQLAGDLQITDLPPPTAFAGRCMHPLSSKRRPDEPPRRVHHVLLQHPRRGLRDPAGRLGAHKAHRRQDHPRDGDHHVPRDGPRRVRGAQVPLLQQRHGDRHVPSPKDVTAQLSLYRSAFVNIALPLFAFSDPIIAAGRSYALPSGGSVRWTAWDRLDINEGRDISVNELVRVLETKFHIDVFMVTLTSGKMIFSQFGGKKEEKAKPVSEVAQLKGEVPQEGNDYLNLIATGTIGDEEDVDIPVIRYKYRGF
;
A
#
# COMPACT_ATOMS: atom_id res chain seq x y z
N MET A 1 0.70 -27.71 23.34
CA MET A 1 -0.31 -26.63 23.48
C MET A 1 -1.75 -27.11 23.32
N GLY A 2 -2.01 -28.34 22.84
CA GLY A 2 -3.39 -28.84 22.67
C GLY A 2 -4.14 -28.19 21.50
N ILE A 3 -3.40 -27.61 20.54
CA ILE A 3 -3.98 -27.01 19.33
C ILE A 3 -4.32 -28.16 18.38
N GLY A 4 -5.61 -28.32 18.07
CA GLY A 4 -6.12 -29.40 17.21
C GLY A 4 -5.71 -29.27 15.74
N GLY A 5 -5.53 -28.03 15.25
CA GLY A 5 -5.02 -27.75 13.92
C GLY A 5 -4.73 -26.26 13.67
N VAL A 6 -3.98 -25.96 12.62
CA VAL A 6 -3.54 -24.61 12.24
C VAL A 6 -3.72 -24.41 10.73
N SER A 7 -4.34 -23.30 10.33
CA SER A 7 -4.24 -22.81 8.95
C SER A 7 -3.24 -21.68 8.89
N ILE A 8 -2.30 -21.72 7.94
CA ILE A 8 -1.27 -20.68 7.74
C ILE A 8 -1.39 -20.18 6.31
N THR A 9 -1.40 -18.86 6.11
CA THR A 9 -1.40 -18.26 4.77
C THR A 9 -0.31 -17.21 4.64
N ASP A 10 0.43 -17.27 3.54
CA ASP A 10 1.44 -16.28 3.16
C ASP A 10 1.65 -16.41 1.64
N MET A 11 1.61 -15.29 0.92
CA MET A 11 1.80 -15.25 -0.54
C MET A 11 3.28 -15.16 -0.95
N ASP A 12 4.17 -14.88 0.01
CA ASP A 12 5.58 -14.63 -0.28
C ASP A 12 6.39 -15.91 -0.37
N SER A 13 7.46 -15.82 -1.17
CA SER A 13 8.54 -16.81 -1.19
C SER A 13 9.65 -16.43 -0.20
N ILE A 14 10.45 -17.41 0.20
CA ILE A 14 11.57 -17.24 1.13
C ILE A 14 12.73 -16.54 0.45
N GLU A 15 13.23 -15.48 1.07
CA GLU A 15 14.42 -14.75 0.64
C GLU A 15 15.59 -14.92 1.63
N MET A 16 16.81 -14.70 1.14
CA MET A 16 18.03 -14.73 1.96
C MET A 16 17.96 -13.79 3.17
N SER A 17 17.34 -12.62 3.00
CA SER A 17 17.17 -11.60 4.05
C SER A 17 16.25 -12.07 5.19
N ASN A 18 15.39 -13.07 4.95
CA ASN A 18 14.46 -13.60 5.95
C ASN A 18 15.14 -14.52 6.96
N LEU A 19 16.20 -15.23 6.56
CA LEU A 19 16.84 -16.27 7.36
C LEU A 19 17.44 -15.76 8.68
N SER A 20 17.66 -14.44 8.80
CA SER A 20 18.16 -13.82 10.03
C SER A 20 17.14 -13.80 11.18
N ARG A 21 15.84 -13.91 10.88
CA ARG A 21 14.74 -13.75 11.85
C ARG A 21 13.56 -14.71 11.65
N GLN A 22 13.62 -15.58 10.63
CA GLN A 22 12.57 -16.57 10.35
C GLN A 22 13.22 -17.96 10.43
N PHE A 23 13.50 -18.37 11.66
CA PHE A 23 14.33 -19.54 11.98
C PHE A 23 13.76 -20.89 11.51
N LEU A 24 12.52 -20.96 11.02
CA LEU A 24 11.97 -22.15 10.37
C LEU A 24 12.60 -22.42 8.99
N PHE A 25 13.23 -21.41 8.40
CA PHE A 25 13.77 -21.48 7.03
C PHE A 25 15.28 -21.76 7.01
N ARG A 26 15.77 -22.27 5.88
CA ARG A 26 17.18 -22.65 5.65
C ARG A 26 17.61 -22.17 4.28
N ASN A 27 18.91 -22.11 4.01
CA ASN A 27 19.44 -21.67 2.71
C ASN A 27 18.84 -22.44 1.52
N HIS A 28 18.62 -23.75 1.66
CA HIS A 28 18.03 -24.57 0.60
C HIS A 28 16.52 -24.34 0.39
N HIS A 29 15.86 -23.57 1.27
CA HIS A 29 14.46 -23.19 1.12
C HIS A 29 14.27 -21.88 0.35
N ILE A 30 15.33 -21.17 -0.02
CA ILE A 30 15.23 -19.89 -0.75
C ILE A 30 14.47 -20.11 -2.07
N GLY A 31 13.49 -19.25 -2.34
CA GLY A 31 12.59 -19.34 -3.50
C GLY A 31 11.35 -20.21 -3.30
N ARG A 32 11.26 -21.00 -2.22
CA ARG A 32 10.05 -21.78 -1.89
C ARG A 32 9.02 -20.92 -1.14
N PRO A 33 7.72 -21.24 -1.22
CA PRO A 33 6.66 -20.54 -0.49
C PRO A 33 6.84 -20.61 1.04
N LYS A 34 6.71 -19.48 1.73
CA LYS A 34 6.93 -19.39 3.19
C LYS A 34 5.94 -20.26 3.97
N SER A 35 4.65 -20.18 3.64
CA SER A 35 3.57 -20.90 4.34
C SER A 35 3.75 -22.41 4.27
N THR A 36 4.07 -22.93 3.08
CA THR A 36 4.30 -24.36 2.84
C THR A 36 5.52 -24.88 3.59
N VAL A 37 6.67 -24.19 3.53
CA VAL A 37 7.87 -24.60 4.27
C VAL A 37 7.68 -24.47 5.79
N ALA A 38 6.96 -23.43 6.26
CA ALA A 38 6.64 -23.28 7.67
C ALA A 38 5.76 -24.44 8.18
N ALA A 39 4.79 -24.89 7.38
CA ALA A 39 3.97 -26.05 7.69
C ALA A 39 4.79 -27.35 7.76
N GLU A 40 5.70 -27.58 6.80
CA GLU A 40 6.64 -28.71 6.81
C GLU A 40 7.50 -28.72 8.08
N ALA A 41 8.12 -27.57 8.39
CA ALA A 41 8.97 -27.42 9.57
C ALA A 41 8.17 -27.63 10.88
N ALA A 42 6.96 -27.10 10.97
CA ALA A 42 6.10 -27.27 12.14
C ALA A 42 5.65 -28.73 12.31
N ARG A 43 5.33 -29.45 11.23
CA ARG A 43 5.03 -30.90 11.28
C ARG A 43 6.24 -31.73 11.71
N ALA A 44 7.45 -31.35 11.29
CA ALA A 44 8.67 -32.01 11.74
C ALA A 44 8.92 -31.83 13.25
N ILE A 45 8.53 -30.68 13.81
CA ILE A 45 8.61 -30.41 15.25
C ILE A 45 7.52 -31.19 16.01
N ASN A 46 6.28 -31.22 15.50
CA ASN A 46 5.19 -31.98 16.10
C ASN A 46 4.24 -32.56 15.03
N GLY A 47 4.41 -33.85 14.76
CA GLY A 47 3.61 -34.58 13.76
C GLY A 47 2.13 -34.76 14.12
N SER A 48 1.72 -34.48 15.37
CA SER A 48 0.31 -34.61 15.78
C SER A 48 -0.55 -33.41 15.34
N VAL A 49 0.05 -32.30 14.91
CA VAL A 49 -0.68 -31.09 14.55
C VAL A 49 -1.14 -31.17 13.09
N GLN A 50 -2.44 -30.98 12.87
CA GLN A 50 -2.97 -30.83 11.52
C GLN A 50 -2.68 -29.42 11.02
N ILE A 51 -1.93 -29.29 9.92
CA ILE A 51 -1.55 -27.97 9.38
C ILE A 51 -1.97 -27.87 7.93
N THR A 52 -2.71 -26.83 7.59
CA THR A 52 -3.08 -26.49 6.20
C THR A 52 -2.37 -25.20 5.81
N SER A 53 -1.56 -25.23 4.75
CA SER A 53 -0.91 -24.04 4.21
C SER A 53 -1.66 -23.50 2.99
N HIS A 54 -1.67 -22.19 2.86
CA HIS A 54 -2.21 -21.46 1.71
C HIS A 54 -1.17 -20.48 1.19
N GLU A 55 -1.09 -20.33 -0.13
CA GLU A 55 -0.16 -19.43 -0.82
C GLU A 55 -0.90 -18.19 -1.36
N ALA A 56 -1.92 -17.75 -0.62
CA ALA A 56 -2.82 -16.68 -1.02
C ALA A 56 -2.73 -15.47 -0.07
N LYS A 57 -2.88 -14.28 -0.64
CA LYS A 57 -3.00 -13.04 0.13
C LYS A 57 -4.36 -13.02 0.82
N MET A 58 -4.44 -12.56 2.07
CA MET A 58 -5.74 -12.21 2.67
C MET A 58 -6.23 -10.89 2.05
N ALA A 59 -7.14 -10.99 1.08
CA ALA A 59 -7.73 -9.85 0.38
C ALA A 59 -9.10 -10.21 -0.23
N PRO A 60 -9.94 -9.22 -0.62
CA PRO A 60 -11.27 -9.47 -1.17
C PRO A 60 -11.27 -10.44 -2.37
N GLU A 61 -10.20 -10.43 -3.18
CA GLU A 61 -10.07 -11.29 -4.37
C GLU A 61 -9.91 -12.78 -4.04
N THR A 62 -9.60 -13.10 -2.78
CA THR A 62 -9.33 -14.47 -2.30
C THR A 62 -10.43 -15.04 -1.42
N GLU A 63 -11.57 -14.35 -1.30
CA GLU A 63 -12.69 -14.79 -0.45
C GLU A 63 -13.33 -16.10 -0.93
N GLY A 64 -13.15 -16.48 -2.19
CA GLY A 64 -13.51 -17.84 -2.66
C GLY A 64 -12.71 -18.95 -1.95
N VAL A 65 -11.46 -18.69 -1.57
CA VAL A 65 -10.62 -19.61 -0.78
C VAL A 65 -10.90 -19.45 0.71
N PHE A 66 -10.95 -18.21 1.19
CA PHE A 66 -11.21 -17.85 2.59
C PHE A 66 -12.68 -17.49 2.82
N ASN A 67 -13.56 -18.40 2.43
CA ASN A 67 -15.01 -18.23 2.49
C ASN A 67 -15.54 -18.39 3.93
N GLU A 68 -16.86 -18.27 4.10
CA GLU A 68 -17.48 -18.40 5.42
C GLU A 68 -17.12 -19.70 6.15
N ALA A 69 -17.13 -20.84 5.45
CA ALA A 69 -16.79 -22.13 6.06
C ALA A 69 -15.34 -22.13 6.59
N PHE A 70 -14.43 -21.42 5.91
CA PHE A 70 -13.09 -21.19 6.42
C PHE A 70 -13.12 -20.33 7.69
N TRP A 71 -13.85 -19.23 7.76
CA TRP A 71 -13.83 -18.40 8.97
C TRP A 71 -14.50 -19.08 10.17
N LEU A 72 -15.65 -19.72 9.96
CA LEU A 72 -16.42 -20.37 11.03
C LEU A 72 -15.72 -21.61 11.63
N ARG A 73 -14.78 -22.25 10.92
CA ARG A 73 -14.02 -23.39 11.47
C ARG A 73 -12.89 -22.98 12.44
N HIS A 74 -12.49 -21.70 12.47
CA HIS A 74 -11.36 -21.26 13.29
C HIS A 74 -11.83 -20.65 14.61
N SER A 75 -11.15 -21.02 15.70
CA SER A 75 -11.44 -20.51 17.03
C SER A 75 -10.74 -19.17 17.35
N VAL A 76 -9.62 -18.89 16.68
CA VAL A 76 -8.81 -17.71 16.92
C VAL A 76 -8.02 -17.35 15.68
N VAL A 77 -7.82 -16.07 15.45
CA VAL A 77 -7.01 -15.51 14.37
C VAL A 77 -5.79 -14.83 14.97
N LEU A 78 -4.62 -15.12 14.42
CA LEU A 78 -3.35 -14.53 14.84
C LEU A 78 -2.74 -13.81 13.65
N ASN A 79 -2.54 -12.50 13.76
CA ASN A 79 -1.88 -11.74 12.72
C ASN A 79 -0.36 -11.78 12.89
N ALA A 80 0.32 -11.99 11.77
CA ALA A 80 1.78 -11.90 11.62
C ALA A 80 2.10 -11.09 10.35
N LEU A 81 1.43 -9.95 10.21
CA LEU A 81 1.42 -9.13 8.99
C LEU A 81 2.45 -8.00 9.07
N ASP A 82 2.84 -7.45 7.93
CA ASP A 82 3.84 -6.37 7.83
C ASP A 82 3.25 -5.05 7.32
N ASN A 83 1.97 -5.03 6.92
CA ASN A 83 1.32 -3.86 6.33
C ASN A 83 -0.06 -3.60 6.95
N VAL A 84 -0.41 -2.33 7.09
CA VAL A 84 -1.66 -1.87 7.72
C VAL A 84 -2.89 -2.29 6.92
N GLN A 85 -2.82 -2.32 5.59
CA GLN A 85 -3.95 -2.69 4.74
C GLN A 85 -4.45 -4.12 5.01
N SER A 86 -3.52 -5.07 5.08
CA SER A 86 -3.86 -6.48 5.37
C SER A 86 -4.38 -6.65 6.80
N ARG A 87 -3.82 -5.90 7.77
CA ARG A 87 -4.33 -5.90 9.16
C ARG A 87 -5.78 -5.45 9.23
N LYS A 88 -6.11 -4.33 8.57
CA LYS A 88 -7.49 -3.80 8.50
C LYS A 88 -8.45 -4.78 7.84
N TYR A 89 -8.03 -5.43 6.75
CA TYR A 89 -8.86 -6.43 6.09
C TYR A 89 -9.16 -7.63 7.01
N VAL A 90 -8.15 -8.18 7.69
CA VAL A 90 -8.35 -9.30 8.62
C VAL A 90 -9.21 -8.87 9.82
N ASP A 91 -8.99 -7.68 10.36
CA ASP A 91 -9.82 -7.10 11.43
C ASP A 91 -11.30 -7.02 11.02
N GLU A 92 -11.58 -6.50 9.82
CA GLU A 92 -12.95 -6.41 9.29
C GLU A 92 -13.61 -7.80 9.15
N ARG A 93 -12.88 -8.81 8.66
CA ARG A 93 -13.39 -10.18 8.59
C ARG A 93 -13.60 -10.77 9.98
N CYS A 94 -12.72 -10.47 10.94
CA CYS A 94 -12.88 -10.93 12.33
C CYS A 94 -14.10 -10.30 13.01
N LEU A 95 -14.37 -9.01 12.77
CA LEU A 95 -15.62 -8.36 13.18
C LEU A 95 -16.83 -9.06 12.56
N PHE A 96 -16.80 -9.26 11.23
CA PHE A 96 -17.92 -9.85 10.50
C PHE A 96 -18.26 -11.27 10.94
N TYR A 97 -17.26 -12.11 11.17
CA TYR A 97 -17.41 -13.51 11.62
C TYR A 97 -17.38 -13.69 13.14
N LYS A 98 -17.24 -12.59 13.89
CA LYS A 98 -17.17 -12.58 15.36
C LYS A 98 -16.04 -13.49 15.87
N ALA A 99 -14.90 -13.44 15.19
CA ALA A 99 -13.71 -14.23 15.49
C ALA A 99 -12.75 -13.42 16.39
N PRO A 100 -12.23 -13.99 17.49
CA PRO A 100 -11.17 -13.37 18.26
C PRO A 100 -9.90 -13.19 17.44
N LEU A 101 -9.34 -11.99 17.47
CA LEU A 101 -8.10 -11.62 16.77
C LEU A 101 -7.03 -11.20 17.78
N PHE A 102 -5.81 -11.70 17.60
CA PHE A 102 -4.63 -11.19 18.28
C PHE A 102 -3.70 -10.54 17.26
N GLU A 103 -3.55 -9.23 17.38
CA GLU A 103 -2.70 -8.40 16.53
C GLU A 103 -1.35 -8.17 17.19
N SER A 104 -0.29 -8.12 16.38
CA SER A 104 1.05 -7.77 16.85
C SER A 104 1.90 -7.09 15.77
N GLY A 105 2.78 -6.20 16.20
CA GLY A 105 3.69 -5.47 15.33
C GLY A 105 5.06 -5.29 15.95
N THR A 106 6.09 -5.21 15.10
CA THR A 106 7.47 -4.92 15.50
C THR A 106 8.06 -3.82 14.63
N LEU A 107 8.89 -2.98 15.25
CA LEU A 107 9.70 -1.98 14.55
C LEU A 107 11.04 -1.82 15.29
N GLY A 108 12.07 -2.55 14.84
CA GLY A 108 13.36 -2.58 15.52
C GLY A 108 13.21 -3.16 16.92
N THR A 109 13.56 -2.37 17.94
CA THR A 109 13.43 -2.77 19.35
C THR A 109 12.04 -2.56 19.94
N LYS A 110 11.11 -1.98 19.16
CA LYS A 110 9.73 -1.71 19.60
C LYS A 110 8.80 -2.85 19.19
N CYS A 111 7.85 -3.18 20.05
CA CYS A 111 6.83 -4.20 19.81
C CYS A 111 5.51 -3.79 20.46
N ASN A 112 4.39 -4.16 19.84
CA ASN A 112 3.06 -4.04 20.43
C ASN A 112 2.23 -5.30 20.24
N MET A 113 1.27 -5.53 21.14
CA MET A 113 0.27 -6.57 21.02
C MET A 113 -1.10 -6.03 21.45
N GLN A 114 -2.12 -6.34 20.66
CA GLN A 114 -3.50 -5.92 20.89
C GLN A 114 -4.45 -7.12 20.74
N PRO A 115 -5.16 -7.51 21.81
CA PRO A 115 -6.25 -8.46 21.73
C PRO A 115 -7.54 -7.76 21.26
N VAL A 116 -8.22 -8.35 20.28
CA VAL A 116 -9.50 -7.91 19.72
C VAL A 116 -10.52 -9.03 19.97
N ILE A 117 -11.38 -8.82 20.96
CA ILE A 117 -12.27 -9.84 21.53
C ILE A 117 -13.74 -9.49 21.23
N PRO A 118 -14.50 -10.39 20.58
CA PRO A 118 -15.89 -10.17 20.20
C PRO A 118 -16.75 -9.66 21.35
N TYR A 119 -17.51 -8.59 21.09
CA TYR A 119 -18.41 -7.92 22.05
C TYR A 119 -17.77 -7.39 23.34
N VAL A 120 -16.44 -7.43 23.45
CA VAL A 120 -15.71 -6.98 24.65
C VAL A 120 -14.86 -5.76 24.31
N THR A 121 -13.99 -5.86 23.31
CA THR A 121 -13.01 -4.80 23.01
C THR A 121 -13.34 -4.09 21.70
N GLU A 122 -12.77 -2.92 21.48
CA GLU A 122 -12.73 -2.31 20.15
C GLU A 122 -11.95 -3.17 19.15
N SER A 123 -12.10 -2.83 17.86
CA SER A 123 -11.37 -3.47 16.77
C SER A 123 -10.02 -2.79 16.54
N TYR A 124 -9.12 -3.42 15.78
CA TYR A 124 -7.87 -2.77 15.37
C TYR A 124 -8.12 -1.47 14.60
N SER A 125 -9.14 -1.46 13.74
CA SER A 125 -9.50 -0.30 12.89
C SER A 125 -10.21 0.83 13.64
N SER A 126 -10.58 0.65 14.91
CA SER A 126 -11.22 1.71 15.72
C SER A 126 -10.23 2.80 16.16
N SER A 127 -8.94 2.44 16.25
CA SER A 127 -7.85 3.35 16.57
C SER A 127 -7.12 3.80 15.30
N GLN A 128 -6.73 5.09 15.23
CA GLN A 128 -5.96 5.62 14.11
C GLN A 128 -4.47 5.70 14.46
N ASP A 129 -3.66 4.91 13.77
CA ASP A 129 -2.22 5.10 13.75
C ASP A 129 -1.88 6.43 13.05
N PRO A 130 -0.83 7.15 13.50
CA PRO A 130 -0.36 8.34 12.82
C PRO A 130 -0.08 8.02 11.34
N PRO A 131 -0.58 8.82 10.38
CA PRO A 131 -0.33 8.57 8.98
C PRO A 131 1.18 8.65 8.71
N GLU A 132 1.66 7.86 7.75
CA GLU A 132 3.02 8.00 7.26
C GLU A 132 3.24 9.45 6.79
N LYS A 133 4.34 10.06 7.25
CA LYS A 133 4.70 11.41 6.83
C LYS A 133 5.07 11.38 5.36
N SER A 134 4.18 11.87 4.51
CA SER A 134 4.51 12.11 3.10
C SER A 134 5.38 13.36 2.99
N ILE A 135 6.41 13.30 2.12
CA ILE A 135 7.29 14.43 1.88
C ILE A 135 6.58 15.35 0.86
N PRO A 136 6.44 16.66 1.13
CA PRO A 136 5.79 17.58 0.20
C PRO A 136 6.43 17.55 -1.19
N LEU A 137 5.61 17.67 -2.24
CA LEU A 137 6.06 17.57 -3.63
C LEU A 137 7.13 18.62 -3.99
N CYS A 138 6.96 19.86 -3.52
CA CYS A 138 7.93 20.95 -3.74
C CYS A 138 9.28 20.67 -3.08
N THR A 139 9.28 20.05 -1.90
CA THR A 139 10.47 19.60 -1.17
C THR A 139 11.18 18.47 -1.91
N LEU A 140 10.44 17.50 -2.45
CA LEU A 140 11.02 16.41 -3.25
C LEU A 140 11.61 16.89 -4.59
N LYS A 141 10.89 17.77 -5.30
CA LYS A 141 11.29 18.20 -6.65
C LYS A 141 12.37 19.27 -6.66
N ASN A 142 12.22 20.30 -5.82
CA ASN A 142 13.01 21.53 -5.96
C ASN A 142 13.85 21.85 -4.72
N PHE A 143 13.37 21.55 -3.51
CA PHE A 143 14.01 21.99 -2.25
C PHE A 143 14.31 20.86 -1.26
N PRO A 144 15.10 19.83 -1.64
CA PRO A 144 15.45 18.77 -0.71
C PRO A 144 16.40 19.30 0.39
N SER A 145 15.98 19.18 1.65
CA SER A 145 16.75 19.58 2.83
C SER A 145 17.35 18.41 3.61
N ALA A 146 16.84 17.19 3.39
CA ALA A 146 17.24 15.96 4.07
C ALA A 146 17.57 14.83 3.09
N ILE A 147 18.30 13.81 3.54
CA ILE A 147 18.76 12.72 2.67
C ILE A 147 17.59 11.86 2.17
N GLU A 148 16.58 11.69 2.99
CA GLU A 148 15.34 10.96 2.71
C GLU A 148 14.61 11.58 1.50
N HIS A 149 14.63 12.90 1.37
CA HIS A 149 14.01 13.61 0.24
C HIS A 149 14.71 13.25 -1.07
N THR A 150 16.04 13.23 -1.06
CA THR A 150 16.83 12.87 -2.23
C THR A 150 16.73 11.38 -2.58
N ILE A 151 16.55 10.52 -1.58
CA ILE A 151 16.32 9.07 -1.74
C ILE A 151 14.94 8.82 -2.39
N GLN A 152 13.90 9.51 -1.94
CA GLN A 152 12.58 9.40 -2.54
C GLN A 152 12.58 9.94 -3.97
N TRP A 153 13.18 11.10 -4.23
CA TRP A 153 13.35 11.63 -5.59
C TRP A 153 14.09 10.64 -6.49
N ALA A 154 15.17 10.04 -6.00
CA ALA A 154 15.95 9.02 -6.69
C ALA A 154 15.10 7.79 -7.09
N ARG A 155 14.25 7.32 -6.17
CA ARG A 155 13.31 6.22 -6.41
C ARG A 155 12.26 6.59 -7.46
N ASP A 156 11.71 7.80 -7.38
CA ASP A 156 10.72 8.29 -8.34
C ASP A 156 11.32 8.42 -9.75
N GLN A 157 12.56 8.92 -9.86
CA GLN A 157 13.30 8.96 -11.12
C GLN A 157 13.54 7.56 -11.68
N PHE A 158 13.96 6.60 -10.84
CA PHE A 158 14.15 5.22 -11.28
C PHE A 158 12.86 4.64 -11.86
N HIS A 159 11.75 4.79 -11.13
CA HIS A 159 10.45 4.27 -11.55
C HIS A 159 10.00 4.94 -12.85
N LEU A 160 10.12 6.27 -12.95
CA LEU A 160 9.76 7.00 -14.16
C LEU A 160 10.56 6.54 -15.37
N LEU A 161 11.89 6.52 -15.26
CA LEU A 161 12.81 6.32 -16.38
C LEU A 161 12.94 4.86 -16.82
N PHE A 162 12.89 3.91 -15.88
CA PHE A 162 13.19 2.50 -16.16
C PHE A 162 12.00 1.56 -16.01
N HIS A 163 10.85 2.04 -15.51
CA HIS A 163 9.62 1.24 -15.38
C HIS A 163 8.46 1.84 -16.18
N SER A 164 7.97 3.02 -15.79
CA SER A 164 6.81 3.66 -16.41
C SER A 164 7.06 4.02 -17.88
N THR A 165 8.13 4.79 -18.17
CA THR A 165 8.41 5.25 -19.54
C THR A 165 8.58 4.09 -20.52
N PRO A 166 9.33 3.00 -20.21
CA PRO A 166 9.38 1.82 -21.06
C PRO A 166 8.02 1.13 -21.24
N GLY A 167 7.19 1.08 -20.21
CA GLY A 167 5.83 0.53 -20.29
C GLY A 167 4.91 1.35 -21.18
N ASP A 168 4.96 2.67 -21.06
CA ASP A 168 4.21 3.61 -21.89
C ASP A 168 4.66 3.54 -23.36
N ALA A 169 5.98 3.51 -23.60
CA ALA A 169 6.54 3.36 -24.94
C ALA A 169 6.11 2.04 -25.60
N ASN A 170 6.13 0.93 -24.85
CA ASN A 170 5.62 -0.36 -25.36
C ASN A 170 4.12 -0.33 -25.66
N SER A 171 3.33 0.36 -24.82
CA SER A 171 1.89 0.52 -25.04
C SER A 171 1.62 1.29 -26.34
N TYR A 172 2.35 2.38 -26.57
CA TYR A 172 2.31 3.14 -27.82
C TYR A 172 2.74 2.30 -29.03
N LEU A 173 3.87 1.58 -28.94
CA LEU A 173 4.39 0.75 -30.04
C LEU A 173 3.43 -0.40 -30.41
N LYS A 174 2.67 -0.90 -29.44
CA LYS A 174 1.69 -1.98 -29.65
C LYS A 174 0.39 -1.47 -30.27
N ASP A 175 -0.17 -0.38 -29.73
CA ASP A 175 -1.43 0.20 -30.19
C ASP A 175 -1.45 1.73 -29.93
N PRO A 176 -1.10 2.54 -30.95
CA PRO A 176 -1.14 3.99 -30.82
C PRO A 176 -2.52 4.58 -30.53
N GLN A 177 -3.61 3.93 -30.97
CA GLN A 177 -4.97 4.42 -30.77
C GLN A 177 -5.41 4.19 -29.32
N ALA A 178 -5.21 2.97 -28.81
CA ALA A 178 -5.50 2.67 -27.40
C ALA A 178 -4.65 3.53 -26.44
N PHE A 179 -3.40 3.78 -26.79
CA PHE A 179 -2.54 4.70 -26.04
C PHE A 179 -3.07 6.13 -26.05
N ALA A 180 -3.56 6.63 -27.19
CA ALA A 180 -4.18 7.95 -27.29
C ALA A 180 -5.43 8.08 -26.42
N GLU A 181 -6.28 7.05 -26.39
CA GLU A 181 -7.46 7.01 -25.53
C GLU A 181 -7.10 6.98 -24.05
N ALA A 182 -6.06 6.24 -23.67
CA ALA A 182 -5.56 6.21 -22.29
C ALA A 182 -5.06 7.60 -21.85
N LEU A 183 -4.33 8.31 -22.72
CA LEU A 183 -3.87 9.68 -22.45
C LEU A 183 -5.06 10.66 -22.29
N ARG A 184 -6.12 10.53 -23.08
CA ARG A 184 -7.33 11.36 -22.93
C ARG A 184 -8.02 11.20 -21.57
N ARG A 185 -7.84 10.06 -20.90
CA ARG A 185 -8.40 9.83 -19.55
C ARG A 185 -7.61 10.59 -18.47
N ASP A 186 -6.35 10.94 -18.72
CA ASP A 186 -5.53 11.78 -17.85
C ASP A 186 -4.85 12.93 -18.64
N PRO A 187 -5.61 14.00 -18.94
CA PRO A 187 -5.07 15.14 -19.68
C PRO A 187 -3.99 15.90 -18.90
N ALA A 188 -3.88 15.72 -17.57
CA ALA A 188 -2.90 16.45 -16.77
C ALA A 188 -1.50 15.84 -16.86
N ALA A 189 -1.38 14.51 -16.95
CA ALA A 189 -0.10 13.82 -17.09
C ALA A 189 0.38 13.73 -18.56
N SER A 190 -0.55 13.86 -19.51
CA SER A 190 -0.32 13.61 -20.94
C SER A 190 0.92 14.28 -21.54
N PRO A 191 1.18 15.60 -21.34
CA PRO A 191 2.35 16.25 -21.94
C PRO A 191 3.68 15.65 -21.49
N ALA A 192 3.79 15.30 -20.20
CA ALA A 192 5.00 14.71 -19.64
C ALA A 192 5.23 13.29 -20.15
N VAL A 193 4.17 12.48 -20.24
CA VAL A 193 4.23 11.11 -20.79
C VAL A 193 4.65 11.15 -22.26
N LEU A 194 4.03 12.01 -23.07
CA LEU A 194 4.36 12.15 -24.50
C LEU A 194 5.81 12.58 -24.71
N LYS A 195 6.30 13.55 -23.93
CA LYS A 195 7.70 13.97 -23.97
C LYS A 195 8.64 12.79 -23.68
N ASN A 196 8.41 12.07 -22.58
CA ASN A 196 9.27 10.97 -22.16
C ASN A 196 9.27 9.82 -23.18
N VAL A 197 8.10 9.46 -23.73
CA VAL A 197 7.99 8.44 -24.78
C VAL A 197 8.70 8.90 -26.05
N ASN A 198 8.51 10.15 -26.48
CA ASN A 198 9.18 10.70 -27.66
C ASN A 198 10.71 10.64 -27.53
N GLU A 199 11.24 11.07 -26.40
CA GLU A 199 12.68 11.03 -26.12
C GLU A 199 13.21 9.60 -26.08
N ALA A 200 12.50 8.67 -25.43
CA ALA A 200 12.89 7.26 -25.35
C ALA A 200 12.94 6.59 -26.73
N LEU A 201 11.98 6.91 -27.61
CA LEU A 201 11.91 6.37 -28.97
C LEU A 201 12.97 6.97 -29.89
N ARG A 202 13.17 8.30 -29.85
CA ARG A 202 14.13 9.00 -30.71
C ARG A 202 15.59 8.73 -30.33
N GLN A 203 15.84 8.47 -29.05
CA GLN A 203 17.18 8.25 -28.52
C GLN A 203 17.45 6.77 -28.23
N TRP A 204 16.87 5.87 -29.04
CA TRP A 204 17.04 4.43 -28.88
C TRP A 204 18.53 4.04 -29.01
N PRO A 205 19.17 3.55 -27.94
CA PRO A 205 20.60 3.20 -27.97
C PRO A 205 20.85 1.99 -28.87
N THR A 206 22.00 1.97 -29.55
CA THR A 206 22.39 0.84 -30.43
C THR A 206 23.60 0.07 -29.93
N SER A 207 24.33 0.64 -28.96
CA SER A 207 25.55 0.07 -28.38
C SER A 207 25.66 0.42 -26.89
N ASP A 208 26.52 -0.29 -26.15
CA ASP A 208 26.82 0.03 -24.76
C ASP A 208 27.49 1.41 -24.59
N ARG A 209 28.23 1.90 -25.61
CA ARG A 209 28.71 3.28 -25.69
C ARG A 209 27.59 4.31 -25.77
N ASP A 210 26.51 4.01 -26.50
CA ASP A 210 25.33 4.88 -26.54
C ASP A 210 24.59 4.90 -25.19
N CYS A 211 24.53 3.76 -24.49
CA CYS A 211 24.01 3.70 -23.13
C CYS A 211 24.81 4.61 -22.17
N VAL A 212 26.14 4.60 -22.28
CA VAL A 212 27.02 5.52 -21.53
C VAL A 212 26.78 6.98 -21.91
N ARG A 213 26.63 7.29 -23.22
CA ARG A 213 26.30 8.64 -23.68
C ARG A 213 24.98 9.14 -23.07
N ARG A 214 23.93 8.32 -23.11
CA ARG A 214 22.62 8.67 -22.51
C ARG A 214 22.74 8.88 -21.00
N ALA A 215 23.42 7.99 -20.29
CA ALA A 215 23.64 8.14 -18.85
C ALA A 215 24.42 9.41 -18.48
N ARG A 216 25.40 9.81 -19.30
CA ARG A 216 26.18 11.05 -19.12
C ARG A 216 25.33 12.31 -19.38
N ILE A 217 24.43 12.28 -20.36
CA ILE A 217 23.45 13.35 -20.61
C ILE A 217 22.48 13.46 -19.43
N MET A 218 21.94 12.33 -18.95
CA MET A 218 21.04 12.30 -17.79
C MET A 218 21.70 12.84 -16.52
N PHE A 219 23.01 12.62 -16.34
CA PHE A 219 23.77 13.25 -15.25
C PHE A 219 23.75 14.78 -15.39
N HIS A 220 24.00 15.29 -16.59
CA HIS A 220 24.01 16.73 -16.86
C HIS A 220 22.62 17.36 -16.60
N GLU A 221 21.57 16.76 -17.14
CA GLU A 221 20.18 17.21 -16.97
C GLU A 221 19.80 17.28 -15.47
N ASN A 222 20.10 16.23 -14.71
CA ASN A 222 19.64 16.07 -13.32
C ASN A 222 20.47 16.83 -12.27
N PHE A 223 21.77 17.03 -12.51
CA PHE A 223 22.69 17.60 -11.52
C PHE A 223 23.33 18.93 -11.96
N ASN A 224 23.13 19.36 -13.21
CA ASN A 224 23.68 20.62 -13.72
C ASN A 224 22.60 21.54 -14.27
N GLU A 225 21.96 21.13 -15.37
CA GLU A 225 21.01 21.96 -16.11
C GLU A 225 19.76 22.28 -15.27
N SER A 226 19.17 21.28 -14.61
CA SER A 226 18.02 21.54 -13.72
C SER A 226 18.34 22.49 -12.56
N PHE A 227 19.59 22.49 -12.07
CA PHE A 227 20.03 23.44 -11.04
C PHE A 227 20.26 24.84 -11.60
N LYS A 228 20.88 24.95 -12.78
CA LYS A 228 21.02 26.24 -13.49
C LYS A 228 19.67 26.84 -13.80
N GLN A 229 18.71 26.02 -14.24
CA GLN A 229 17.34 26.42 -14.50
C GLN A 229 16.64 26.91 -13.23
N LEU A 230 16.75 26.17 -12.12
CA LEU A 230 16.16 26.58 -10.84
C LEU A 230 16.74 27.91 -10.33
N LEU A 231 18.06 28.09 -10.41
CA LEU A 231 18.74 29.33 -9.99
C LEU A 231 18.43 30.52 -10.91
N HIS A 232 18.16 30.27 -12.19
CA HIS A 232 17.73 31.33 -13.12
C HIS A 232 16.35 31.88 -12.75
N ASN A 233 15.38 31.00 -12.43
CA ASN A 233 14.03 31.44 -12.06
C ASN A 233 13.93 31.87 -10.58
N LEU A 234 14.82 31.37 -9.72
CA LEU A 234 14.92 31.73 -8.31
C LEU A 234 16.35 32.21 -7.98
N PRO A 235 16.69 33.46 -8.33
CA PRO A 235 18.00 34.03 -8.06
C PRO A 235 18.39 33.97 -6.58
N LEU A 236 19.69 33.95 -6.29
CA LEU A 236 20.21 33.82 -4.92
C LEU A 236 19.82 35.00 -4.02
N ASP A 237 19.62 36.16 -4.60
CA ASP A 237 19.23 37.42 -3.97
C ASP A 237 17.71 37.62 -3.90
N LYS A 238 16.91 36.67 -4.42
CA LYS A 238 15.44 36.73 -4.35
C LYS A 238 14.98 36.87 -2.90
N ARG A 239 14.07 37.80 -2.66
CA ARG A 239 13.40 38.04 -1.37
C ARG A 239 11.93 37.66 -1.43
N ASN A 240 11.41 37.22 -0.29
CA ASN A 240 9.97 36.98 -0.08
C ASN A 240 9.25 38.33 0.16
N GLU A 241 7.93 38.30 0.23
CA GLU A 241 7.08 39.46 0.55
C GLU A 241 7.46 40.08 1.91
N ASP A 242 7.87 39.26 2.88
CA ASP A 242 8.34 39.68 4.20
C ASP A 242 9.76 40.28 4.20
N GLY A 243 10.37 40.49 3.02
CA GLY A 243 11.72 41.04 2.86
C GLY A 243 12.87 40.09 3.19
N GLN A 244 12.59 38.89 3.75
CA GLN A 244 13.60 37.86 4.02
C GLN A 244 14.09 37.19 2.72
N LEU A 245 15.32 36.65 2.74
CA LEU A 245 15.86 35.90 1.61
C LEU A 245 15.06 34.62 1.36
N PHE A 246 14.70 34.36 0.10
CA PHE A 246 14.00 33.16 -0.33
C PHE A 246 14.80 31.89 0.01
N TRP A 247 16.11 31.93 -0.21
CA TRP A 247 17.05 30.85 0.10
C TRP A 247 17.49 30.90 1.56
N SER A 248 16.57 30.58 2.47
CA SER A 248 16.82 30.53 3.91
C SER A 248 16.16 29.31 4.57
N GLY A 249 16.64 28.95 5.77
CA GLY A 249 16.12 27.83 6.54
C GLY A 249 16.22 26.48 5.82
N ALA A 250 15.06 25.88 5.51
CA ALA A 250 14.97 24.59 4.81
C ALA A 250 15.27 24.71 3.29
N LYS A 251 15.11 25.90 2.69
CA LYS A 251 15.36 26.14 1.27
C LYS A 251 16.81 26.51 1.07
N ARG A 252 17.61 25.56 0.58
CA ARG A 252 19.04 25.75 0.35
C ARG A 252 19.32 25.85 -1.15
N PRO A 253 20.13 26.82 -1.59
CA PRO A 253 20.41 27.00 -3.01
C PRO A 253 21.20 25.80 -3.54
N PRO A 254 20.80 25.22 -4.69
CA PRO A 254 21.56 24.15 -5.32
C PRO A 254 22.85 24.69 -5.94
N ALA A 255 23.76 23.78 -6.28
CA ALA A 255 25.04 24.06 -6.91
C ALA A 255 25.17 23.14 -8.13
N PRO A 256 25.12 23.70 -9.35
CA PRO A 256 25.34 22.94 -10.58
C PRO A 256 26.64 22.13 -10.50
N GLN A 257 26.55 20.84 -10.78
CA GLN A 257 27.69 19.92 -10.73
C GLN A 257 28.21 19.65 -12.14
N GLU A 258 29.49 19.92 -12.38
CA GLU A 258 30.19 19.47 -13.58
C GLU A 258 30.63 18.01 -13.39
N PHE A 259 30.55 17.22 -14.46
CA PHE A 259 30.94 15.81 -14.42
C PHE A 259 32.46 15.67 -14.40
N ASP A 260 32.95 14.79 -13.53
CA ASP A 260 34.37 14.42 -13.45
C ASP A 260 34.52 12.90 -13.51
N SER A 261 35.20 12.39 -14.55
CA SER A 261 35.45 10.97 -14.73
C SER A 261 36.38 10.35 -13.68
N HIS A 262 37.17 11.16 -12.98
CA HIS A 262 38.08 10.70 -11.92
C HIS A 262 37.38 10.59 -10.56
N LYS A 263 36.22 11.24 -10.41
CA LYS A 263 35.42 11.15 -9.20
C LYS A 263 34.63 9.85 -9.19
N GLU A 264 34.98 8.95 -8.27
CA GLU A 264 34.40 7.60 -8.13
C GLU A 264 32.87 7.62 -8.23
N ARG A 265 32.21 8.56 -7.55
CA ARG A 265 30.76 8.63 -7.54
C ARG A 265 30.19 8.98 -8.91
N ASP A 266 30.75 9.98 -9.58
CA ASP A 266 30.24 10.48 -10.86
C ASP A 266 30.41 9.40 -11.94
N ALA A 267 31.58 8.75 -11.97
CA ALA A 267 31.84 7.59 -12.80
C ALA A 267 30.89 6.41 -12.49
N ALA A 268 30.66 6.11 -11.21
CA ALA A 268 29.74 5.04 -10.79
C ALA A 268 28.27 5.33 -11.19
N PHE A 269 27.84 6.58 -11.09
CA PHE A 269 26.50 6.99 -11.55
C PHE A 269 26.32 6.67 -13.03
N VAL A 270 27.25 7.14 -13.87
CA VAL A 270 27.15 6.99 -15.31
C VAL A 270 27.21 5.51 -15.69
N TYR A 271 28.15 4.75 -15.13
CA TYR A 271 28.28 3.32 -15.41
C TYR A 271 27.01 2.54 -15.07
N HIS A 272 26.49 2.69 -13.84
CA HIS A 272 25.34 1.88 -13.44
C HIS A 272 24.03 2.36 -14.09
N THR A 273 23.90 3.66 -14.39
CA THR A 273 22.79 4.18 -15.20
C THR A 273 22.88 3.64 -16.62
N ALA A 274 24.08 3.52 -17.19
CA ALA A 274 24.27 2.88 -18.49
C ALA A 274 23.88 1.40 -18.47
N CYS A 275 24.22 0.65 -17.42
CA CYS A 275 23.76 -0.74 -17.26
C CYS A 275 22.22 -0.84 -17.20
N LEU A 276 21.58 0.13 -16.56
CA LEU A 276 20.12 0.22 -16.46
C LEU A 276 19.46 0.50 -17.81
N VAL A 277 19.99 1.48 -18.55
CA VAL A 277 19.58 1.75 -19.92
C VAL A 277 19.79 0.49 -20.77
N ALA A 278 20.97 -0.12 -20.73
CA ALA A 278 21.27 -1.32 -21.49
C ALA A 278 20.27 -2.46 -21.19
N ALA A 279 19.88 -2.64 -19.92
CA ALA A 279 18.87 -3.62 -19.52
C ALA A 279 17.48 -3.32 -20.09
N VAL A 280 17.03 -2.06 -20.06
CA VAL A 280 15.73 -1.64 -20.61
C VAL A 280 15.67 -1.86 -22.12
N TYR A 281 16.75 -1.58 -22.84
CA TYR A 281 16.77 -1.65 -24.31
C TYR A 281 17.30 -2.99 -24.86
N GLY A 282 17.60 -3.96 -24.00
CA GLY A 282 18.08 -5.29 -24.41
C GLY A 282 19.51 -5.31 -24.99
N ILE A 283 20.36 -4.37 -24.56
CA ILE A 283 21.73 -4.21 -25.06
C ILE A 283 22.72 -4.89 -24.09
N PRO A 284 23.66 -5.72 -24.58
CA PRO A 284 24.69 -6.30 -23.74
C PRO A 284 25.70 -5.24 -23.31
N MET A 285 25.92 -5.09 -22.01
CA MET A 285 26.93 -4.18 -21.46
C MET A 285 28.30 -4.87 -21.41
N THR A 286 29.24 -4.47 -22.27
CA THR A 286 30.58 -5.07 -22.35
C THR A 286 31.68 -4.18 -21.76
N LEU A 287 31.46 -2.85 -21.73
CA LEU A 287 32.39 -1.89 -21.14
C LEU A 287 32.60 -2.13 -19.65
N THR A 288 33.86 -2.06 -19.21
CA THR A 288 34.20 -1.98 -17.79
C THR A 288 33.87 -0.60 -17.20
N PRO A 289 33.76 -0.46 -15.86
CA PRO A 289 33.54 0.85 -15.23
C PRO A 289 34.56 1.93 -15.64
N ALA A 290 35.84 1.55 -15.79
CA ALA A 290 36.89 2.47 -16.21
C ALA A 290 36.70 2.93 -17.67
N GLN A 291 36.43 2.00 -18.59
CA GLN A 291 36.17 2.34 -19.99
C GLN A 291 34.89 3.19 -20.15
N ALA A 292 33.85 2.92 -19.36
CA ALA A 292 32.64 3.73 -19.37
C ALA A 292 32.92 5.17 -18.90
N ALA A 293 33.77 5.37 -17.89
CA ALA A 293 34.18 6.70 -17.45
C ALA A 293 34.96 7.46 -18.54
N GLU A 294 35.86 6.79 -19.26
CA GLU A 294 36.60 7.39 -20.40
C GLU A 294 35.68 7.78 -21.56
N VAL A 295 34.69 6.94 -21.88
CA VAL A 295 33.67 7.27 -22.89
C VAL A 295 32.86 8.48 -22.44
N ALA A 296 32.40 8.49 -21.18
CA ALA A 296 31.61 9.57 -20.61
C ALA A 296 32.34 10.92 -20.60
N ALA A 297 33.67 10.93 -20.39
CA ALA A 297 34.48 12.14 -20.42
C ALA A 297 34.51 12.81 -21.81
N LYS A 298 34.33 12.04 -22.88
CA LYS A 298 34.36 12.51 -24.28
C LYS A 298 32.98 12.88 -24.82
N VAL A 299 31.91 12.68 -24.03
CA VAL A 299 30.55 13.01 -24.46
C VAL A 299 30.36 14.52 -24.36
N GLU A 300 30.08 15.13 -25.51
CA GLU A 300 29.63 16.51 -25.57
C GLU A 300 28.22 16.63 -24.98
N VAL A 301 28.05 17.58 -24.07
CA VAL A 301 26.76 17.91 -23.48
C VAL A 301 26.25 19.23 -24.06
N PRO A 302 24.93 19.39 -24.31
CA PRO A 302 24.38 20.63 -24.81
C PRO A 302 24.69 21.81 -23.90
N SER A 303 24.84 23.01 -24.48
CA SER A 303 24.96 24.23 -23.69
C SER A 303 23.62 24.58 -23.04
N PHE A 304 23.68 25.08 -21.80
CA PHE A 304 22.48 25.46 -21.06
C PHE A 304 21.78 26.67 -21.71
N VAL A 305 20.48 26.54 -21.98
CA VAL A 305 19.62 27.64 -22.44
C VAL A 305 18.56 27.91 -21.39
N ALA A 306 18.65 29.06 -20.74
CA ALA A 306 17.72 29.44 -19.69
C ALA A 306 16.30 29.67 -20.22
N ARG A 307 15.31 29.08 -19.55
CA ARG A 307 13.88 29.28 -19.86
C ARG A 307 13.15 30.00 -18.73
N GLN A 308 12.10 30.75 -19.05
CA GLN A 308 11.24 31.35 -18.03
C GLN A 308 10.13 30.36 -17.65
N VAL A 309 10.24 29.74 -16.48
CA VAL A 309 9.36 28.65 -16.02
C VAL A 309 8.98 28.88 -14.56
N THR A 310 7.74 28.55 -14.20
CA THR A 310 7.25 28.69 -12.83
C THR A 310 7.50 27.39 -12.06
N PHE A 311 8.12 27.50 -10.90
CA PHE A 311 8.31 26.38 -9.98
C PHE A 311 7.33 26.46 -8.82
N ALA A 312 6.84 25.31 -8.36
CA ALA A 312 6.15 25.23 -7.07
C ALA A 312 7.13 25.62 -5.93
N THR A 313 6.76 26.58 -5.09
CA THR A 313 7.61 27.12 -4.02
C THR A 313 7.06 26.95 -2.61
N SER A 314 5.83 26.45 -2.49
CA SER A 314 5.14 26.20 -1.22
C SER A 314 4.56 24.79 -1.16
N GLU A 315 4.21 24.33 0.05
CA GLU A 315 3.53 23.04 0.25
C GLU A 315 2.06 23.07 -0.19
N ALA A 316 1.46 24.27 -0.31
CA ALA A 316 0.10 24.47 -0.81
C ALA A 316 -0.01 24.19 -2.32
N ASP A 317 1.12 24.20 -3.04
CA ASP A 317 1.17 23.94 -4.46
C ASP A 317 0.94 22.44 -4.74
N LYS A 318 -0.31 22.09 -5.07
CA LYS A 318 -0.70 20.70 -5.36
C LYS A 318 -0.05 20.12 -6.64
N LYS A 319 0.51 20.97 -7.50
CA LYS A 319 1.17 20.59 -8.75
C LYS A 319 2.40 21.48 -8.97
N ASP A 320 3.40 20.93 -9.66
CA ASP A 320 4.56 21.71 -10.12
C ASP A 320 4.39 22.04 -11.61
N PRO A 321 4.03 23.30 -11.97
CA PRO A 321 3.74 23.68 -13.35
C PRO A 321 4.96 23.61 -14.26
N SER A 322 6.18 23.58 -13.69
CA SER A 322 7.41 23.49 -14.46
C SER A 322 7.47 22.26 -15.37
N VAL A 323 6.91 21.13 -14.92
CA VAL A 323 6.95 19.87 -15.68
C VAL A 323 6.18 19.99 -16.99
N SER A 324 4.97 20.54 -16.95
CA SER A 324 4.14 20.74 -18.15
C SER A 324 4.72 21.82 -19.05
N GLN A 325 5.21 22.93 -18.48
CA GLN A 325 5.81 24.04 -19.23
C GLN A 325 7.12 23.63 -19.95
N LEU A 326 7.88 22.70 -19.35
CA LEU A 326 9.11 22.16 -19.95
C LEU A 326 8.87 21.00 -20.93
N ALA A 327 7.66 20.44 -20.97
CA ALA A 327 7.32 19.34 -21.87
C ALA A 327 6.95 19.80 -23.29
N GLY A 328 6.42 21.01 -23.43
CA GLY A 328 5.97 21.55 -24.71
C GLY A 328 4.68 20.90 -25.23
N ASP A 329 4.21 21.36 -26.38
CA ASP A 329 2.94 20.94 -27.01
C ASP A 329 3.15 19.76 -27.99
N LEU A 330 3.69 18.64 -27.49
CA LEU A 330 3.84 17.44 -28.30
C LEU A 330 2.48 16.75 -28.50
N GLN A 331 2.20 16.35 -29.73
CA GLN A 331 1.07 15.52 -30.10
C GLN A 331 1.54 14.09 -30.40
N ILE A 332 0.62 13.13 -30.37
CA ILE A 332 0.91 11.72 -30.71
C ILE A 332 1.43 11.60 -32.16
N THR A 333 1.02 12.49 -33.05
CA THR A 333 1.50 12.56 -34.43
C THR A 333 2.98 12.92 -34.56
N ASP A 334 3.58 13.52 -33.52
CA ASP A 334 4.99 13.90 -33.51
C ASP A 334 5.92 12.75 -33.07
N LEU A 335 5.33 11.65 -32.56
CA LEU A 335 6.05 10.46 -32.16
C LEU A 335 6.52 9.67 -33.39
N PRO A 336 7.72 9.05 -33.34
CA PRO A 336 8.19 8.20 -34.42
C PRO A 336 7.23 7.03 -34.66
N PRO A 337 6.86 6.71 -35.91
CA PRO A 337 5.85 5.70 -36.19
C PRO A 337 6.30 4.30 -35.71
N PRO A 338 5.40 3.45 -35.17
CA PRO A 338 5.75 2.12 -34.68
C PRO A 338 6.47 1.23 -35.70
N THR A 339 6.18 1.43 -37.00
CA THR A 339 6.84 0.73 -38.11
C THR A 339 8.35 0.94 -38.17
N ALA A 340 8.86 2.06 -37.65
CA ALA A 340 10.29 2.36 -37.59
C ALA A 340 11.07 1.44 -36.62
N PHE A 341 10.39 0.78 -35.69
CA PHE A 341 11.02 -0.04 -34.65
C PHE A 341 11.00 -1.54 -34.95
N ALA A 342 10.43 -1.98 -36.09
CA ALA A 342 10.47 -3.37 -36.56
C ALA A 342 10.13 -4.43 -35.49
N GLY A 343 9.15 -4.13 -34.62
CA GLY A 343 8.72 -5.04 -33.55
C GLY A 343 9.62 -5.07 -32.31
N ARG A 344 10.62 -4.19 -32.21
CA ARG A 344 11.41 -4.01 -30.97
C ARG A 344 10.50 -3.53 -29.84
N CYS A 345 10.83 -3.96 -28.63
CA CYS A 345 10.19 -3.50 -27.40
C CYS A 345 11.25 -3.18 -26.34
N MET A 346 10.86 -2.40 -25.35
CA MET A 346 11.65 -2.14 -24.15
C MET A 346 11.29 -3.17 -23.06
N HIS A 347 12.16 -3.32 -22.07
CA HIS A 347 11.98 -4.22 -20.93
C HIS A 347 11.84 -3.40 -19.63
N PRO A 348 10.60 -3.06 -19.22
CA PRO A 348 10.37 -2.34 -17.96
C PRO A 348 10.98 -3.09 -16.77
N LEU A 349 11.79 -2.39 -15.98
CA LEU A 349 12.45 -2.96 -14.81
C LEU A 349 11.56 -2.82 -13.57
N SER A 350 11.48 -3.87 -12.76
CA SER A 350 10.80 -3.80 -11.45
C SER A 350 11.78 -3.46 -10.34
N SER A 351 11.31 -2.73 -9.33
CA SER A 351 12.06 -2.50 -8.09
C SER A 351 12.21 -3.75 -7.22
N LYS A 352 11.49 -4.84 -7.54
CA LYS A 352 11.60 -6.13 -6.86
C LYS A 352 12.54 -7.08 -7.59
N ARG A 353 13.43 -7.69 -6.81
CA ARG A 353 14.41 -8.72 -7.18
C ARG A 353 13.71 -9.96 -7.75
N ARG A 354 14.11 -10.46 -8.92
CA ARG A 354 13.75 -11.81 -9.36
C ARG A 354 14.71 -12.85 -8.75
N PRO A 355 14.24 -14.09 -8.46
CA PRO A 355 15.06 -15.14 -7.83
C PRO A 355 16.31 -15.53 -8.63
N ASP A 356 16.23 -15.46 -9.97
CA ASP A 356 17.21 -16.06 -10.87
C ASP A 356 18.24 -15.08 -11.46
N GLU A 357 18.21 -13.80 -11.06
CA GLU A 357 19.18 -12.83 -11.53
C GLU A 357 20.40 -12.71 -10.57
N PRO A 358 21.65 -12.71 -11.10
CA PRO A 358 22.82 -12.38 -10.29
C PRO A 358 22.62 -10.98 -9.68
N PRO A 359 23.23 -10.67 -8.52
CA PRO A 359 22.98 -9.46 -7.76
C PRO A 359 23.30 -8.22 -8.59
N ARG A 360 22.29 -7.75 -9.33
CA ARG A 360 22.34 -6.51 -10.08
C ARG A 360 22.43 -5.41 -9.02
N ARG A 361 23.60 -4.76 -8.96
CA ARG A 361 23.91 -3.54 -8.18
C ARG A 361 23.08 -2.35 -8.67
N VAL A 362 21.77 -2.53 -8.85
CA VAL A 362 20.95 -1.74 -9.77
C VAL A 362 19.93 -0.86 -9.04
N HIS A 363 19.59 -1.15 -7.78
CA HIS A 363 18.75 -0.25 -6.97
C HIS A 363 19.50 0.97 -6.41
N HIS A 364 20.83 0.99 -6.44
CA HIS A 364 21.63 1.90 -5.61
C HIS A 364 22.21 3.13 -6.33
N VAL A 365 21.97 3.31 -7.64
CA VAL A 365 22.67 4.32 -8.45
C VAL A 365 22.24 5.74 -8.13
N LEU A 366 20.93 5.97 -8.08
CA LEU A 366 20.36 7.26 -7.71
C LEU A 366 20.38 7.48 -6.18
N LEU A 367 20.36 6.42 -5.36
CA LEU A 367 20.47 6.50 -3.89
C LEU A 367 21.88 6.92 -3.42
N GLN A 368 22.93 6.62 -4.20
CA GLN A 368 24.32 7.00 -3.87
C GLN A 368 24.70 8.41 -4.31
N HIS A 369 23.88 9.06 -5.14
CA HIS A 369 23.99 10.47 -5.54
C HIS A 369 22.73 11.24 -5.13
N PRO A 370 22.54 11.48 -3.83
CA PRO A 370 21.62 12.52 -3.42
C PRO A 370 22.05 13.82 -4.10
N ARG A 371 21.10 14.62 -4.60
CA ARG A 371 21.28 16.01 -5.08
C ARG A 371 22.01 16.84 -3.99
N ARG A 372 23.31 16.67 -3.83
CA ARG A 372 24.16 17.39 -2.87
C ARG A 372 24.79 18.56 -3.60
N GLY A 373 23.93 19.51 -3.94
CA GLY A 373 24.33 20.85 -4.40
C GLY A 373 24.16 21.92 -3.31
N LEU A 374 24.06 21.56 -2.03
CA LEU A 374 23.77 22.56 -0.99
C LEU A 374 25.04 23.35 -0.67
N ARG A 375 25.06 24.65 -1.01
CA ARG A 375 26.16 25.56 -0.65
C ARG A 375 26.15 25.74 0.88
N ASP A 376 27.12 25.15 1.57
CA ASP A 376 27.41 25.46 2.99
C ASP A 376 28.46 26.58 3.01
N PRO A 377 28.16 27.80 3.52
CA PRO A 377 29.14 28.88 3.62
C PRO A 377 30.26 28.59 4.63
N ALA A 378 30.15 27.53 5.45
CA ALA A 378 31.03 27.31 6.59
C ALA A 378 31.83 26.00 6.56
N GLY A 379 31.64 25.11 5.59
CA GLY A 379 32.38 23.83 5.54
C GLY A 379 32.25 22.99 6.82
N ARG A 380 31.11 23.06 7.52
CA ARG A 380 30.91 22.44 8.85
C ARG A 380 30.02 21.19 8.84
N LEU A 381 29.48 20.79 7.70
CA LEU A 381 28.92 19.44 7.54
C LEU A 381 30.02 18.44 7.21
N GLY A 382 30.67 17.96 8.27
CA GLY A 382 31.42 16.72 8.22
C GLY A 382 30.60 15.64 7.52
N ALA A 383 31.29 14.83 6.71
CA ALA A 383 30.71 13.80 5.88
C ALA A 383 29.86 12.81 6.70
N HIS A 384 28.56 13.08 6.87
CA HIS A 384 27.59 12.04 7.18
C HIS A 384 27.47 11.17 5.92
N LYS A 385 28.34 10.16 5.89
CA LYS A 385 28.32 9.04 4.95
C LYS A 385 27.12 8.17 5.33
N ALA A 386 26.14 8.02 4.44
CA ALA A 386 25.25 6.88 4.51
C ALA A 386 26.11 5.63 4.26
N HIS A 387 26.44 4.90 5.32
CA HIS A 387 27.10 3.61 5.15
C HIS A 387 26.11 2.63 4.51
N ARG A 388 26.62 1.71 3.67
CA ARG A 388 25.91 0.58 3.01
C ARG A 388 25.02 -0.30 3.93
N ARG A 389 24.92 0.01 5.22
CA ARG A 389 24.27 -0.78 6.28
C ARG A 389 23.28 0.03 7.14
N GLN A 390 22.86 1.21 6.72
CA GLN A 390 21.68 1.85 7.29
C GLN A 390 20.48 1.38 6.48
N ASP A 391 20.07 0.13 6.69
CA ASP A 391 18.71 -0.36 6.44
C ASP A 391 18.67 -1.83 6.88
N HIS A 392 17.63 -2.17 7.63
CA HIS A 392 17.44 -3.39 8.44
C HIS A 392 18.09 -3.37 9.82
N PRO A 393 17.38 -2.77 10.81
CA PRO A 393 17.49 -3.24 12.20
C PRO A 393 17.32 -4.76 12.22
N ARG A 394 18.21 -5.44 12.96
CA ARG A 394 18.09 -6.85 13.24
C ARG A 394 17.00 -7.02 14.30
N ASP A 395 15.79 -7.35 13.86
CA ASP A 395 14.73 -7.77 14.77
C ASP A 395 15.13 -9.13 15.36
N GLY A 396 15.38 -9.15 16.67
CA GLY A 396 15.59 -10.40 17.40
C GLY A 396 14.26 -11.13 17.53
N ASP A 397 14.27 -12.44 17.31
CA ASP A 397 13.13 -13.30 17.65
C ASP A 397 12.74 -13.06 19.11
N HIS A 398 11.56 -12.49 19.33
CA HIS A 398 11.04 -12.26 20.67
C HIS A 398 9.87 -13.20 20.90
N HIS A 399 10.14 -14.21 21.72
CA HIS A 399 9.12 -15.09 22.26
C HIS A 399 8.02 -14.27 22.93
N VAL A 400 6.81 -14.39 22.41
CA VAL A 400 5.57 -14.02 23.10
C VAL A 400 5.63 -14.60 24.53
N PRO A 401 5.38 -13.81 25.59
CA PRO A 401 5.39 -14.30 26.95
C PRO A 401 4.56 -15.58 27.10
N ARG A 402 5.14 -16.56 27.80
CA ARG A 402 4.67 -17.94 28.00
C ARG A 402 3.25 -18.09 28.59
N ASP A 403 2.58 -16.99 28.92
CA ASP A 403 1.26 -16.94 29.58
C ASP A 403 0.06 -16.77 28.63
N GLY A 404 0.28 -16.52 27.34
CA GLY A 404 -0.79 -16.56 26.31
C GLY A 404 -1.66 -17.83 26.31
N PRO A 405 -1.12 -19.06 26.51
CA PRO A 405 -1.89 -20.30 26.39
C PRO A 405 -2.95 -20.53 27.48
N ARG A 406 -2.78 -19.95 28.68
CA ARG A 406 -3.84 -20.01 29.71
C ARG A 406 -5.03 -19.12 29.36
N ARG A 407 -4.81 -18.05 28.57
CA ARG A 407 -5.84 -17.12 28.11
C ARG A 407 -6.57 -17.60 26.84
N VAL A 408 -5.93 -18.40 25.99
CA VAL A 408 -6.59 -19.06 24.83
C VAL A 408 -7.69 -20.04 25.29
N ARG A 409 -7.55 -20.68 26.46
CA ARG A 409 -8.67 -21.44 27.06
C ARG A 409 -9.81 -20.55 27.54
N GLY A 410 -9.52 -19.31 27.96
CA GLY A 410 -10.54 -18.30 28.27
C GLY A 410 -11.33 -17.88 27.02
N ALA A 411 -10.68 -17.83 25.86
CA ALA A 411 -11.33 -17.56 24.57
C ALA A 411 -12.21 -18.72 24.04
N GLN A 412 -12.11 -19.93 24.59
CA GLN A 412 -13.08 -21.01 24.33
C GLN A 412 -14.44 -20.77 25.01
N VAL A 413 -14.51 -19.92 26.04
CA VAL A 413 -15.76 -19.66 26.77
C VAL A 413 -16.73 -18.74 25.98
N PRO A 414 -16.27 -17.70 25.25
CA PRO A 414 -17.11 -16.97 24.30
C PRO A 414 -17.60 -17.82 23.11
N LEU A 415 -16.79 -18.78 22.64
CA LEU A 415 -17.20 -19.69 21.56
C LEU A 415 -18.34 -20.63 21.96
N LEU A 416 -18.56 -20.86 23.27
CA LEU A 416 -19.72 -21.58 23.79
C LEU A 416 -20.99 -20.72 23.80
N GLN A 417 -20.89 -19.38 23.82
CA GLN A 417 -22.05 -18.48 23.72
C GLN A 417 -22.68 -18.48 22.32
N GLN A 418 -21.92 -18.83 21.27
CA GLN A 418 -22.48 -19.04 19.92
C GLN A 418 -23.33 -20.32 19.76
N ARG A 419 -23.30 -21.25 20.74
CA ARG A 419 -24.04 -22.52 20.65
C ARG A 419 -25.46 -22.48 21.23
N HIS A 420 -25.83 -21.42 21.93
CA HIS A 420 -27.21 -21.21 22.38
C HIS A 420 -27.85 -20.13 21.50
N GLY A 421 -28.94 -20.46 20.82
CA GLY A 421 -29.65 -19.61 19.86
C GLY A 421 -30.23 -18.30 20.40
N ASP A 422 -29.86 -17.88 21.61
CA ASP A 422 -30.21 -16.60 22.19
C ASP A 422 -29.00 -15.66 22.09
N ARG A 423 -29.18 -14.57 21.33
CA ARG A 423 -28.22 -13.46 21.20
C ARG A 423 -28.07 -12.77 22.56
N HIS A 424 -27.27 -13.33 23.46
CA HIS A 424 -26.93 -12.66 24.71
C HIS A 424 -25.83 -11.63 24.43
N VAL A 425 -26.21 -10.36 24.31
CA VAL A 425 -25.25 -9.26 24.46
C VAL A 425 -24.61 -9.44 25.85
N PRO A 426 -23.27 -9.61 25.95
CA PRO A 426 -22.65 -9.89 27.24
C PRO A 426 -22.99 -8.77 28.23
N SER A 427 -23.39 -9.15 29.45
CA SER A 427 -23.71 -8.15 30.45
C SER A 427 -22.47 -7.30 30.76
N PRO A 428 -22.60 -6.06 31.27
CA PRO A 428 -21.44 -5.25 31.66
C PRO A 428 -20.51 -5.98 32.65
N LYS A 429 -21.05 -6.88 33.47
CA LYS A 429 -20.26 -7.73 34.37
C LYS A 429 -19.44 -8.76 33.60
N ASP A 430 -20.02 -9.40 32.58
CA ASP A 430 -19.33 -10.37 31.72
C ASP A 430 -18.24 -9.71 30.89
N VAL A 431 -18.51 -8.52 30.35
CA VAL A 431 -17.51 -7.71 29.63
C VAL A 431 -16.34 -7.39 30.56
N THR A 432 -16.61 -6.93 31.78
CA THR A 432 -15.55 -6.61 32.76
C THR A 432 -14.76 -7.86 33.16
N ALA A 433 -15.43 -8.99 33.38
CA ALA A 433 -14.79 -10.26 33.71
C ALA A 433 -13.88 -10.75 32.58
N GLN A 434 -14.35 -10.69 31.33
CA GLN A 434 -13.55 -11.02 30.14
C GLN A 434 -12.37 -10.06 29.99
N LEU A 435 -12.59 -8.75 30.11
CA LEU A 435 -11.55 -7.73 29.95
C LEU A 435 -10.38 -7.94 30.91
N SER A 436 -10.66 -8.39 32.15
CA SER A 436 -9.63 -8.71 33.15
C SER A 436 -8.65 -9.82 32.71
N LEU A 437 -9.06 -10.66 31.74
CA LEU A 437 -8.23 -11.74 31.19
C LEU A 437 -7.27 -11.26 30.10
N TYR A 438 -7.35 -10.00 29.65
CA TYR A 438 -6.58 -9.50 28.51
C TYR A 438 -5.76 -8.27 28.88
N ARG A 439 -4.64 -8.07 28.18
CA ARG A 439 -3.79 -6.88 28.31
C ARG A 439 -3.26 -6.53 26.91
N SER A 440 -3.34 -5.27 26.54
CA SER A 440 -2.52 -4.72 25.47
C SER A 440 -1.11 -4.50 26.00
N ALA A 441 -0.10 -4.68 25.16
CA ALA A 441 1.30 -4.55 25.53
C ALA A 441 2.05 -3.63 24.58
N PHE A 442 2.93 -2.80 25.13
CA PHE A 442 3.86 -1.94 24.40
C PHE A 442 5.24 -2.11 25.00
N VAL A 443 6.19 -2.53 24.18
CA VAL A 443 7.53 -2.90 24.61
C VAL A 443 8.57 -2.13 23.79
N ASN A 444 9.61 -1.64 24.44
CA ASN A 444 10.81 -1.16 23.78
C ASN A 444 12.05 -1.68 24.50
N ILE A 445 12.65 -2.74 23.95
CA ILE A 445 13.79 -3.41 24.59
C ILE A 445 15.09 -2.60 24.55
N ALA A 446 15.17 -1.53 23.74
CA ALA A 446 16.32 -0.62 23.78
C ALA A 446 16.33 0.23 25.07
N LEU A 447 15.16 0.51 25.63
CA LEU A 447 14.96 1.27 26.87
C LEU A 447 14.53 0.36 28.05
N PRO A 448 14.75 -0.96 27.92
CA PRO A 448 14.00 -2.03 28.61
C PRO A 448 12.58 -1.67 29.11
N LEU A 449 11.79 -0.97 28.29
CA LEU A 449 10.47 -0.51 28.67
C LEU A 449 9.41 -1.56 28.37
N PHE A 450 8.57 -1.88 29.35
CA PHE A 450 7.39 -2.74 29.22
C PHE A 450 6.19 -2.01 29.83
N ALA A 451 5.21 -1.67 29.00
CA ALA A 451 3.97 -1.05 29.42
C ALA A 451 2.79 -1.94 29.02
N PHE A 452 1.84 -2.10 29.95
CA PHE A 452 0.63 -2.85 29.72
C PHE A 452 -0.57 -1.96 30.02
N SER A 453 -1.63 -2.10 29.24
CA SER A 453 -2.91 -1.44 29.48
C SER A 453 -4.04 -2.45 29.36
N ASP A 454 -5.18 -2.13 29.97
CA ASP A 454 -6.41 -2.82 29.62
C ASP A 454 -6.77 -2.50 28.15
N PRO A 455 -7.31 -3.47 27.40
CA PRO A 455 -7.87 -3.18 26.08
C PRO A 455 -9.03 -2.19 26.20
N ILE A 456 -9.25 -1.40 25.15
CA ILE A 456 -10.38 -0.47 25.12
C ILE A 456 -11.66 -1.26 24.85
N ILE A 457 -12.73 -0.95 25.60
CA ILE A 457 -14.03 -1.62 25.48
C ILE A 457 -14.72 -1.17 24.18
N ALA A 458 -15.42 -2.08 23.51
CA ALA A 458 -16.22 -1.74 22.33
C ALA A 458 -17.24 -0.63 22.65
N ALA A 459 -17.11 0.51 21.97
CA ALA A 459 -18.13 1.55 22.01
C ALA A 459 -19.45 1.01 21.46
N GLY A 460 -20.56 1.42 22.05
CA GLY A 460 -21.88 1.10 21.52
C GLY A 460 -22.90 2.19 21.80
N ARG A 461 -23.81 2.37 20.84
CA ARG A 461 -24.96 3.29 20.93
C ARG A 461 -26.23 2.52 21.25
N SER A 462 -27.10 3.12 22.04
CA SER A 462 -28.39 2.55 22.43
C SER A 462 -29.53 3.35 21.80
N TYR A 463 -30.50 2.66 21.23
CA TYR A 463 -31.67 3.23 20.57
C TYR A 463 -32.94 2.76 21.27
N ALA A 464 -33.85 3.68 21.59
CA ALA A 464 -35.13 3.34 22.20
C ALA A 464 -36.07 2.74 21.15
N LEU A 465 -36.73 1.63 21.48
CA LEU A 465 -37.64 0.96 20.55
C LEU A 465 -39.07 1.50 20.71
N PRO A 466 -39.84 1.69 19.61
CA PRO A 466 -41.23 2.15 19.67
C PRO A 466 -42.16 1.25 20.49
N SER A 467 -41.86 -0.05 20.56
CA SER A 467 -42.61 -1.05 21.32
C SER A 467 -42.36 -1.00 22.84
N GLY A 468 -41.49 -0.11 23.31
CA GLY A 468 -40.91 -0.14 24.65
C GLY A 468 -39.65 -1.00 24.70
N GLY A 469 -38.64 -0.54 25.45
CA GLY A 469 -37.30 -1.15 25.54
C GLY A 469 -36.24 -0.39 24.76
N SER A 470 -35.04 -0.97 24.64
CA SER A 470 -33.94 -0.41 23.86
C SER A 470 -33.07 -1.50 23.24
N VAL A 471 -32.43 -1.17 22.12
CA VAL A 471 -31.41 -2.00 21.48
C VAL A 471 -30.06 -1.28 21.58
N ARG A 472 -29.00 -2.01 21.92
CA ARG A 472 -27.63 -1.48 21.93
C ARG A 472 -26.81 -2.15 20.84
N TRP A 473 -26.17 -1.36 19.99
CA TRP A 473 -25.28 -1.83 18.93
C TRP A 473 -23.86 -1.32 19.12
N THR A 474 -22.92 -2.18 18.76
CA THR A 474 -21.48 -1.98 18.74
C THR A 474 -20.94 -2.32 17.36
N ALA A 475 -19.64 -2.08 17.12
CA ALA A 475 -18.98 -2.51 15.87
C ALA A 475 -19.03 -4.03 15.62
N TRP A 476 -19.37 -4.84 16.63
CA TRP A 476 -19.51 -6.30 16.53
C TRP A 476 -20.89 -6.78 16.08
N ASP A 477 -21.87 -5.88 16.09
CA ASP A 477 -23.24 -6.22 15.74
C ASP A 477 -23.41 -6.36 14.23
N ARG A 478 -24.36 -7.22 13.86
CA ARG A 478 -24.74 -7.53 12.48
C ARG A 478 -26.19 -7.97 12.47
N LEU A 479 -26.95 -7.54 11.47
CA LEU A 479 -28.34 -7.97 11.29
C LEU A 479 -28.38 -9.16 10.32
N ASP A 480 -28.68 -10.35 10.84
CA ASP A 480 -28.88 -11.54 10.01
C ASP A 480 -30.33 -11.65 9.55
N ILE A 481 -30.55 -11.66 8.23
CA ILE A 481 -31.84 -11.85 7.58
C ILE A 481 -31.79 -13.14 6.76
N ASN A 482 -32.65 -14.09 7.12
CA ASN A 482 -32.87 -15.33 6.40
C ASN A 482 -34.35 -15.66 6.44
N GLU A 483 -35.04 -15.45 5.32
CA GLU A 483 -36.47 -15.70 5.18
C GLU A 483 -36.77 -17.03 4.45
N GLY A 484 -35.75 -17.90 4.30
CA GLY A 484 -35.89 -19.20 3.63
C GLY A 484 -36.14 -19.13 2.12
N ARG A 485 -36.15 -17.93 1.55
CA ARG A 485 -36.29 -17.63 0.13
C ARG A 485 -35.63 -16.28 -0.19
N ASP A 486 -35.36 -16.03 -1.47
CA ASP A 486 -34.99 -14.70 -1.93
C ASP A 486 -36.25 -13.82 -1.98
N ILE A 487 -36.32 -12.84 -1.09
CA ILE A 487 -37.43 -11.88 -0.98
C ILE A 487 -37.19 -10.67 -1.88
N SER A 488 -38.27 -9.96 -2.21
CA SER A 488 -38.19 -8.71 -2.95
C SER A 488 -37.56 -7.59 -2.11
N VAL A 489 -37.05 -6.55 -2.78
CA VAL A 489 -36.51 -5.35 -2.09
C VAL A 489 -37.54 -4.71 -1.17
N ASN A 490 -38.82 -4.66 -1.55
CA ASN A 490 -39.89 -4.16 -0.69
C ASN A 490 -40.13 -5.05 0.55
N GLU A 491 -40.05 -6.38 0.39
CA GLU A 491 -40.15 -7.29 1.52
C GLU A 491 -38.96 -7.15 2.47
N LEU A 492 -37.74 -6.94 1.95
CA LEU A 492 -36.56 -6.67 2.76
C LEU A 492 -36.76 -5.42 3.64
N VAL A 493 -37.27 -4.33 3.05
CA VAL A 493 -37.58 -3.10 3.80
C VAL A 493 -38.61 -3.38 4.89
N ARG A 494 -39.69 -4.11 4.58
CA ARG A 494 -40.69 -4.52 5.57
C ARG A 494 -40.10 -5.38 6.69
N VAL A 495 -39.14 -6.27 6.39
CA VAL A 495 -38.45 -7.05 7.42
C VAL A 495 -37.63 -6.15 8.34
N LEU A 496 -36.93 -5.15 7.79
CA LEU A 496 -36.17 -4.17 8.59
C LEU A 496 -37.10 -3.35 9.50
N GLU A 497 -38.23 -2.90 8.97
CA GLU A 497 -39.25 -2.15 9.74
C GLU A 497 -39.91 -3.01 10.82
N THR A 498 -40.37 -4.21 10.48
CA THR A 498 -41.20 -5.03 11.39
C THR A 498 -40.40 -5.81 12.41
N LYS A 499 -39.24 -6.36 12.01
CA LYS A 499 -38.43 -7.26 12.86
C LYS A 499 -37.33 -6.51 13.62
N PHE A 500 -36.82 -5.43 13.03
CA PHE A 500 -35.72 -4.66 13.61
C PHE A 500 -36.13 -3.24 14.02
N HIS A 501 -37.38 -2.83 13.75
CA HIS A 501 -37.91 -1.50 14.08
C HIS A 501 -37.11 -0.35 13.43
N ILE A 502 -36.59 -0.61 12.23
CA ILE A 502 -35.80 0.35 11.45
C ILE A 502 -36.68 0.90 10.33
N ASP A 503 -36.98 2.19 10.37
CA ASP A 503 -37.63 2.89 9.27
C ASP A 503 -36.58 3.29 8.24
N VAL A 504 -36.54 2.58 7.11
CA VAL A 504 -35.42 2.64 6.16
C VAL A 504 -35.61 3.74 5.13
N PHE A 505 -34.61 4.61 5.01
CA PHE A 505 -34.53 5.62 3.94
C PHE A 505 -33.82 5.10 2.71
N MET A 506 -32.76 4.31 2.90
CA MET A 506 -31.90 3.84 1.83
C MET A 506 -31.28 2.48 2.19
N VAL A 507 -31.17 1.59 1.20
CA VAL A 507 -30.35 0.38 1.29
C VAL A 507 -29.39 0.34 0.11
N THR A 508 -28.12 0.08 0.40
CA THR A 508 -27.04 -0.02 -0.59
C THR A 508 -26.29 -1.35 -0.44
N LEU A 509 -25.62 -1.75 -1.52
CA LEU A 509 -24.56 -2.74 -1.49
C LEU A 509 -23.32 -2.13 -0.81
N THR A 510 -22.42 -2.97 -0.31
CA THR A 510 -21.12 -2.53 0.24
C THR A 510 -20.29 -1.73 -0.79
N SER A 511 -20.54 -1.92 -2.08
CA SER A 511 -19.94 -1.12 -3.16
C SER A 511 -20.50 0.32 -3.25
N GLY A 512 -21.42 0.72 -2.37
CA GLY A 512 -22.12 2.00 -2.39
C GLY A 512 -23.27 2.11 -3.40
N LYS A 513 -23.56 1.04 -4.15
CA LYS A 513 -24.63 1.05 -5.16
C LYS A 513 -25.99 0.86 -4.50
N MET A 514 -26.92 1.75 -4.79
CA MET A 514 -28.24 1.77 -4.17
C MET A 514 -29.16 0.68 -4.74
N ILE A 515 -29.80 -0.08 -3.85
CA ILE A 515 -30.85 -1.06 -4.18
C ILE A 515 -32.24 -0.59 -3.75
N PHE A 516 -32.33 0.27 -2.74
CA PHE A 516 -33.57 0.89 -2.28
C PHE A 516 -33.36 2.35 -1.89
N SER A 517 -34.36 3.20 -2.18
CA SER A 517 -34.50 4.54 -1.62
C SER A 517 -35.98 4.88 -1.42
N GLN A 518 -36.30 5.54 -0.32
CA GLN A 518 -37.62 6.09 -0.04
C GLN A 518 -37.91 7.33 -0.91
N PHE A 519 -36.88 8.12 -1.23
CA PHE A 519 -36.97 9.38 -1.97
C PHE A 519 -36.93 9.23 -3.50
N GLY A 520 -36.86 8.00 -4.03
CA GLY A 520 -36.79 7.77 -5.47
C GLY A 520 -36.59 6.31 -5.88
N GLY A 521 -36.10 6.10 -7.10
CA GLY A 521 -35.78 4.78 -7.66
C GLY A 521 -36.85 4.21 -8.59
N LYS A 522 -36.46 3.22 -9.40
CA LYS A 522 -37.37 2.56 -10.34
C LYS A 522 -38.33 1.65 -9.56
N LYS A 523 -39.64 1.91 -9.64
CA LYS A 523 -40.67 1.10 -8.97
C LYS A 523 -40.56 -0.38 -9.31
N GLU A 524 -40.18 -0.70 -10.54
CA GLU A 524 -39.95 -2.06 -11.04
C GLU A 524 -38.81 -2.78 -10.30
N GLU A 525 -37.73 -2.08 -9.94
CA GLU A 525 -36.61 -2.68 -9.19
C GLU A 525 -37.02 -3.05 -7.77
N LYS A 526 -37.95 -2.31 -7.15
CA LYS A 526 -38.41 -2.57 -5.77
C LYS A 526 -39.21 -3.87 -5.61
N ALA A 527 -39.85 -4.34 -6.69
CA ALA A 527 -40.62 -5.58 -6.69
C ALA A 527 -39.79 -6.82 -7.02
N LYS A 528 -38.55 -6.63 -7.50
CA LYS A 528 -37.64 -7.73 -7.87
C LYS A 528 -36.94 -8.32 -6.64
N PRO A 529 -36.49 -9.58 -6.72
CA PRO A 529 -35.65 -10.19 -5.70
C PRO A 529 -34.40 -9.37 -5.43
N VAL A 530 -33.96 -9.32 -4.16
CA VAL A 530 -32.77 -8.54 -3.76
C VAL A 530 -31.53 -8.99 -4.53
N SER A 531 -31.36 -10.31 -4.75
CA SER A 531 -30.20 -10.82 -5.50
C SER A 531 -30.20 -10.41 -6.97
N GLU A 532 -31.37 -10.35 -7.62
CA GLU A 532 -31.50 -9.89 -9.01
C GLU A 532 -31.12 -8.41 -9.12
N VAL A 533 -31.62 -7.57 -8.21
CA VAL A 533 -31.27 -6.13 -8.19
C VAL A 533 -29.78 -5.94 -7.95
N ALA A 534 -29.17 -6.70 -7.03
CA ALA A 534 -27.74 -6.63 -6.77
C ALA A 534 -26.91 -6.97 -8.04
N GLN A 535 -27.28 -8.03 -8.77
CA GLN A 535 -26.63 -8.40 -10.03
C GLN A 535 -26.81 -7.34 -11.12
N LEU A 536 -28.00 -6.75 -11.23
CA LEU A 536 -28.26 -5.64 -12.17
C LEU A 536 -27.41 -4.40 -11.85
N LYS A 537 -27.05 -4.20 -10.57
CA LYS A 537 -26.08 -3.17 -10.16
C LYS A 537 -24.64 -3.64 -10.34
N GLY A 538 -24.37 -4.84 -10.84
CA GLY A 538 -23.03 -5.35 -11.11
C GLY A 538 -22.33 -5.95 -9.89
N GLU A 539 -23.10 -6.41 -8.89
CA GLU A 539 -22.58 -7.27 -7.83
C GLU A 539 -22.37 -8.67 -8.41
N VAL A 540 -21.17 -9.24 -8.23
CA VAL A 540 -20.85 -10.60 -8.68
C VAL A 540 -20.95 -11.53 -7.47
N PRO A 541 -21.89 -12.49 -7.46
CA PRO A 541 -21.97 -13.49 -6.41
C PRO A 541 -20.64 -14.24 -6.30
N GLN A 542 -20.02 -14.22 -5.12
CA GLN A 542 -18.85 -15.05 -4.88
C GLN A 542 -19.26 -16.53 -4.80
N GLU A 543 -18.43 -17.39 -5.39
CA GLU A 543 -18.64 -18.84 -5.37
C GLU A 543 -18.59 -19.36 -3.94
N GLY A 544 -19.61 -20.12 -3.54
CA GLY A 544 -19.76 -20.62 -2.17
C GLY A 544 -20.45 -19.69 -1.16
N ASN A 545 -20.60 -18.39 -1.46
CA ASN A 545 -21.34 -17.49 -0.56
C ASN A 545 -22.85 -17.56 -0.83
N ASP A 546 -23.63 -17.74 0.22
CA ASP A 546 -25.09 -17.84 0.17
C ASP A 546 -25.80 -16.54 0.61
N TYR A 547 -25.03 -15.48 0.86
CA TYR A 547 -25.49 -14.20 1.38
C TYR A 547 -24.94 -12.99 0.63
N LEU A 548 -25.59 -11.84 0.81
CA LEU A 548 -25.16 -10.51 0.39
C LEU A 548 -25.01 -9.62 1.64
N ASN A 549 -24.02 -8.74 1.62
CA ASN A 549 -23.86 -7.72 2.64
C ASN A 549 -24.47 -6.41 2.16
N LEU A 550 -25.36 -5.85 2.98
CA LEU A 550 -26.09 -4.62 2.69
C LEU A 550 -25.82 -3.59 3.79
N ILE A 551 -25.85 -2.33 3.41
CA ILE A 551 -25.76 -1.19 4.32
C ILE A 551 -27.10 -0.45 4.24
N ALA A 552 -27.68 -0.12 5.39
CA ALA A 552 -28.92 0.64 5.45
C ALA A 552 -28.72 1.97 6.17
N THR A 553 -29.53 2.94 5.80
CA THR A 553 -29.68 4.22 6.50
C THR A 553 -31.16 4.42 6.79
N GLY A 554 -31.48 4.85 8.00
CA GLY A 554 -32.84 4.94 8.48
C GLY A 554 -32.90 5.42 9.92
N THR A 555 -34.08 5.33 10.52
CA THR A 555 -34.36 5.78 11.89
C THR A 555 -34.91 4.66 12.74
N ILE A 556 -34.85 4.83 14.06
CA ILE A 556 -35.47 3.92 15.04
C ILE A 556 -36.20 4.80 16.04
N GLY A 557 -37.54 4.71 16.06
CA GLY A 557 -38.36 5.63 16.84
C GLY A 557 -38.12 7.08 16.41
N ASP A 558 -37.82 7.95 17.37
CA ASP A 558 -37.61 9.39 17.13
C ASP A 558 -36.14 9.75 16.81
N GLU A 559 -35.22 8.77 16.76
CA GLU A 559 -33.79 8.99 16.52
C GLU A 559 -33.50 9.05 15.01
N GLU A 560 -33.07 10.22 14.52
CA GLU A 560 -32.76 10.44 13.10
C GLU A 560 -31.35 9.96 12.68
N ASP A 561 -30.42 9.79 13.62
CA ASP A 561 -29.01 9.39 13.37
C ASP A 561 -28.70 8.00 13.94
N VAL A 562 -29.17 6.96 13.23
CA VAL A 562 -28.98 5.57 13.64
C VAL A 562 -27.82 4.92 12.89
N ASP A 563 -26.83 4.43 13.64
CA ASP A 563 -25.73 3.62 13.13
C ASP A 563 -26.21 2.17 12.96
N ILE A 564 -26.86 1.89 11.83
CA ILE A 564 -27.37 0.56 11.52
C ILE A 564 -26.20 -0.39 11.21
N PRO A 565 -26.08 -1.53 11.91
CA PRO A 565 -25.05 -2.52 11.62
C PRO A 565 -25.18 -3.11 10.22
N VAL A 566 -24.09 -3.67 9.70
CA VAL A 566 -24.13 -4.35 8.40
C VAL A 566 -25.21 -5.44 8.41
N ILE A 567 -25.96 -5.52 7.32
CA ILE A 567 -27.02 -6.51 7.15
C ILE A 567 -26.45 -7.67 6.34
N ARG A 568 -26.45 -8.86 6.91
CA ARG A 568 -26.19 -10.10 6.18
C ARG A 568 -27.51 -10.69 5.73
N TYR A 569 -27.77 -10.59 4.43
CA TYR A 569 -28.98 -11.09 3.79
C TYR A 569 -28.72 -12.41 3.07
N LYS A 570 -29.28 -13.52 3.56
CA LYS A 570 -29.16 -14.84 2.95
C LYS A 570 -30.19 -15.00 1.82
N TYR A 571 -29.73 -15.21 0.60
CA TYR A 571 -30.57 -15.26 -0.60
C TYR A 571 -30.60 -16.64 -1.28
N ARG A 572 -29.78 -17.60 -0.84
CA ARG A 572 -29.77 -19.00 -1.29
C ARG A 572 -29.28 -19.93 -0.19
N GLY A 573 -29.26 -21.24 -0.45
CA GLY A 573 -28.64 -22.24 0.44
C GLY A 573 -29.26 -22.31 1.83
N PHE A 574 -30.57 -22.06 1.92
CA PHE A 574 -31.34 -21.79 3.14
C PHE A 574 -31.13 -22.78 4.27
#